data_AF-A0A4S8MVX7-F1
#
_entry.id   AF-A0A4S8MVX7-F1
#
_cell.length_a   1.000
_cell.length_b   1.000
_cell.length_c   1.000
_cell.angle_alpha   90.00
_cell.angle_beta   90.00
_cell.angle_gamma   90.00
#
_symmetry.space_group_name_H-M   'P 1'
#
loop_
_entity.id
_entity.type
_entity.pdbx_description
1 polymer ?
#
loop_
_entity_poly.entity_id
_entity_poly.type
_entity_poly.pdbx_seq_one_letter_code
_entity_poly.pdbx_strand_id
1 'polypeptide(L)'
;MFQLLSSTRYDQYLLSLDWNRDDDGPCPFLLLPYHHERLVDAAKQHNWVQVTASLSYPLLKLSCLKAVHDHSSDENPTAFRIRITVSQTGEVSVSTTPLSALISDPMAPSLFNPLSDMSYDGPIVSLQIDSELTTPSIFTTTKTTHRSLYDQARARAAIPTLSPTLDVLLINENNCVMETSIFNVAFHRSSSWITPETSTGCLPGVLRRWLLSDGRIREDTKHELTRNNIINGEWVLLFNGVQGCRLGRVIDSVPRR
;
A
#
# COMPACT_ATOMS: atom_id res chain seq x y z
N MET A 1 -3.71 -23.04 1.30
CA MET A 1 -2.28 -22.65 1.32
C MET A 1 -2.17 -21.21 0.82
N PHE A 2 -1.34 -20.37 1.43
CA PHE A 2 -1.16 -18.96 1.03
C PHE A 2 0.27 -18.73 0.49
N GLN A 3 0.48 -17.59 -0.16
CA GLN A 3 1.77 -17.13 -0.66
C GLN A 3 2.09 -15.76 -0.07
N LEU A 4 3.37 -15.44 0.11
CA LEU A 4 3.78 -14.05 0.34
C LEU A 4 3.52 -13.24 -0.92
N LEU A 5 3.19 -11.97 -0.74
CA LEU A 5 2.73 -11.10 -1.81
C LEU A 5 3.41 -9.73 -1.74
N SER A 6 3.92 -9.29 -2.86
CA SER A 6 4.28 -7.90 -3.12
C SER A 6 3.54 -7.38 -4.35
N SER A 7 3.21 -6.09 -4.35
CA SER A 7 2.67 -5.44 -5.56
C SER A 7 3.35 -4.10 -5.72
N THR A 8 4.01 -3.90 -6.85
CA THR A 8 4.68 -2.67 -7.24
C THR A 8 4.15 -2.16 -8.59
N ARG A 9 4.60 -1.00 -9.01
CA ARG A 9 4.35 -0.41 -10.33
C ARG A 9 5.61 -0.48 -11.17
N TYR A 10 5.48 -0.88 -12.43
CA TYR A 10 6.44 -0.57 -13.47
C TYR A 10 5.92 0.63 -14.27
N ASP A 11 6.77 1.63 -14.51
CA ASP A 11 6.45 2.79 -15.32
C ASP A 11 7.73 3.51 -15.76
N GLN A 12 7.82 3.88 -17.04
CA GLN A 12 8.96 4.62 -17.59
C GLN A 12 9.13 6.00 -16.96
N TYR A 13 8.04 6.64 -16.52
CA TYR A 13 8.09 7.92 -15.82
C TYR A 13 8.97 7.88 -14.57
N LEU A 14 9.04 6.73 -13.89
CA LEU A 14 9.84 6.57 -12.66
C LEU A 14 11.34 6.76 -12.90
N LEU A 15 11.83 6.57 -14.14
CA LEU A 15 13.23 6.84 -14.49
C LEU A 15 13.58 8.33 -14.41
N SER A 16 12.58 9.22 -14.46
CA SER A 16 12.76 10.65 -14.31
C SER A 16 12.83 11.13 -12.85
N LEU A 17 12.55 10.25 -11.88
CA LEU A 17 12.45 10.60 -10.47
C LEU A 17 13.73 10.22 -9.73
N ASP A 18 14.49 11.24 -9.32
CA ASP A 18 15.78 11.04 -8.66
C ASP A 18 15.70 10.26 -7.35
N TRP A 19 14.56 10.29 -6.67
CA TRP A 19 14.34 9.55 -5.43
C TRP A 19 14.00 8.07 -5.66
N ASN A 20 13.61 7.66 -6.88
CA ASN A 20 13.27 6.27 -7.21
C ASN A 20 14.44 5.56 -7.89
N ARG A 21 15.45 5.23 -7.10
CA ARG A 21 16.69 4.59 -7.57
C ARG A 21 16.87 3.21 -6.96
N ASP A 22 17.63 2.43 -7.69
CA ASP A 22 18.20 1.14 -7.31
C ASP A 22 19.72 1.29 -7.18
N ASP A 23 20.43 0.24 -6.76
CA ASP A 23 21.88 0.25 -6.58
C ASP A 23 22.63 0.53 -7.89
N ASP A 24 22.02 0.21 -9.04
CA ASP A 24 22.56 0.41 -10.40
C ASP A 24 22.04 1.67 -11.10
N GLY A 25 21.29 2.54 -10.41
CA GLY A 25 20.81 3.83 -10.94
C GLY A 25 19.28 3.97 -10.97
N PRO A 26 18.73 4.81 -11.87
CA PRO A 26 17.28 4.99 -12.00
C PRO A 26 16.55 3.67 -12.26
N CYS A 27 15.43 3.45 -11.57
CA CYS A 27 14.68 2.20 -11.64
C CYS A 27 13.27 2.44 -12.21
N PRO A 28 12.81 1.64 -13.19
CA PRO A 28 11.45 1.76 -13.73
C PRO A 28 10.41 1.10 -12.83
N PHE A 29 10.81 0.51 -11.69
CA PHE A 29 9.91 -0.07 -10.71
C PHE A 29 9.85 0.82 -9.47
N LEU A 30 8.65 1.03 -8.92
CA LEU A 30 8.45 1.86 -7.75
C LEU A 30 9.00 1.15 -6.50
N LEU A 31 10.11 1.66 -5.95
CA LEU A 31 10.75 1.19 -4.71
C LEU A 31 11.03 -0.32 -4.67
N LEU A 32 11.48 -0.92 -5.79
CA LEU A 32 11.67 -2.38 -5.89
C LEU A 32 12.57 -2.99 -4.79
N PRO A 33 13.69 -2.36 -4.37
CA PRO A 33 14.50 -2.89 -3.26
C PRO A 33 13.68 -3.08 -1.97
N TYR A 34 12.85 -2.09 -1.60
CA TYR A 34 11.98 -2.17 -0.43
C TYR A 34 10.95 -3.31 -0.56
N HIS A 35 10.48 -3.58 -1.77
CA HIS A 35 9.57 -4.69 -2.04
C HIS A 35 10.23 -6.06 -1.84
N HIS A 36 11.50 -6.20 -2.20
CA HIS A 36 12.30 -7.41 -1.95
C HIS A 36 12.58 -7.60 -0.46
N GLU A 37 13.05 -6.55 0.23
CA GLU A 37 13.31 -6.60 1.67
C GLU A 37 12.04 -7.01 2.45
N ARG A 38 10.88 -6.43 2.11
CA ARG A 38 9.60 -6.82 2.72
C ARG A 38 9.27 -8.30 2.53
N LEU A 39 9.55 -8.87 1.35
CA LEU A 39 9.30 -10.30 1.11
C LEU A 39 10.23 -11.18 1.94
N VAL A 40 11.51 -10.79 2.05
CA VAL A 40 12.49 -11.48 2.91
C VAL A 40 12.07 -11.40 4.38
N ASP A 41 11.66 -10.23 4.87
CA ASP A 41 11.25 -10.06 6.26
C ASP A 41 9.95 -10.79 6.58
N ALA A 42 9.00 -10.83 5.64
CA ALA A 42 7.81 -11.67 5.78
C ALA A 42 8.20 -13.16 5.82
N ALA A 43 9.11 -13.63 4.97
CA ALA A 43 9.59 -15.00 5.01
C ALA A 43 10.21 -15.36 6.36
N LYS A 44 10.99 -14.45 6.97
CA LYS A 44 11.51 -14.62 8.34
C LYS A 44 10.39 -14.74 9.36
N GLN A 45 9.40 -13.85 9.34
CA GLN A 45 8.26 -13.86 10.28
C GLN A 45 7.45 -15.16 10.20
N HIS A 46 7.33 -15.75 9.00
CA HIS A 46 6.65 -17.03 8.77
C HIS A 46 7.55 -18.25 8.99
N ASN A 47 8.82 -18.08 9.41
CA ASN A 47 9.82 -19.14 9.54
C ASN A 47 10.10 -19.90 8.23
N TRP A 48 10.00 -19.23 7.08
CA TRP A 48 10.33 -19.80 5.77
C TRP A 48 11.83 -19.66 5.50
N VAL A 49 12.62 -20.49 6.20
CA VAL A 49 14.09 -20.45 6.21
C VAL A 49 14.68 -20.57 4.79
N GLN A 50 14.15 -21.50 3.99
CA GLN A 50 14.61 -21.69 2.61
C GLN A 50 14.42 -20.43 1.76
N VAL A 51 13.24 -19.79 1.85
CA VAL A 51 12.93 -18.56 1.12
C VAL A 51 13.83 -17.41 1.56
N THR A 52 14.06 -17.29 2.86
CA THR A 52 14.95 -16.26 3.42
C THR A 52 16.38 -16.39 2.87
N ALA A 53 16.85 -17.62 2.67
CA ALA A 53 18.19 -17.89 2.16
C ALA A 53 18.32 -17.75 0.64
N SER A 54 17.24 -17.99 -0.13
CA SER A 54 17.31 -18.10 -1.58
C SER A 54 16.70 -16.92 -2.36
N LEU A 55 15.90 -16.07 -1.73
CA LEU A 55 15.22 -14.97 -2.41
C LEU A 55 16.21 -13.84 -2.77
N SER A 56 16.80 -13.96 -3.97
CA SER A 56 17.79 -13.02 -4.51
C SER A 56 17.14 -11.79 -5.14
N TYR A 57 17.65 -10.59 -4.81
CA TYR A 57 17.18 -9.34 -5.42
C TYR A 57 17.41 -9.28 -6.95
N PRO A 58 18.63 -9.55 -7.48
CA PRO A 58 18.86 -9.56 -8.93
C PRO A 58 17.93 -10.49 -9.71
N LEU A 59 17.70 -11.72 -9.21
CA LEU A 59 16.79 -12.67 -9.85
C LEU A 59 15.34 -12.17 -9.83
N LEU A 60 14.89 -11.58 -8.71
CA LEU A 60 13.55 -11.00 -8.61
C LEU A 60 13.37 -9.83 -9.59
N LYS A 61 14.36 -8.92 -9.71
CA LYS A 61 14.35 -7.82 -10.69
C LYS A 61 14.29 -8.36 -12.12
N LEU A 62 15.09 -9.36 -12.45
CA LEU A 62 15.05 -10.03 -13.75
C LEU A 62 13.69 -10.67 -14.04
N SER A 63 13.07 -11.35 -13.07
CA SER A 63 11.71 -11.90 -13.22
C SER A 63 10.67 -10.82 -13.48
N CYS A 64 10.80 -9.65 -12.83
CA CYS A 64 9.90 -8.53 -13.06
C CYS A 64 10.07 -7.92 -14.46
N LEU A 65 11.31 -7.72 -14.91
CA LEU A 65 11.61 -7.23 -16.26
C LEU A 65 11.11 -8.21 -17.33
N LYS A 66 11.34 -9.51 -17.13
CA LYS A 66 10.84 -10.56 -18.01
C LYS A 66 9.31 -10.52 -18.11
N ALA A 67 8.60 -10.42 -16.99
CA ALA A 67 7.14 -10.37 -16.99
C ALA A 67 6.57 -9.12 -17.70
N VAL A 68 7.31 -8.02 -17.73
CA VAL A 68 6.97 -6.82 -18.52
C VAL A 68 7.25 -7.06 -20.01
N HIS A 69 8.40 -7.63 -20.36
CA HIS A 69 8.77 -7.91 -21.75
C HIS A 69 7.86 -8.96 -22.41
N ASP A 70 7.53 -10.02 -21.68
CA ASP A 70 6.68 -11.11 -22.14
C ASP A 70 5.20 -10.71 -22.22
N HIS A 71 4.83 -9.51 -21.76
CA HIS A 71 3.46 -9.01 -21.86
C HIS A 71 3.12 -8.68 -23.33
N SER A 72 2.43 -9.60 -23.99
CA SER A 72 1.88 -9.39 -25.33
C SER A 72 0.48 -8.80 -25.23
N SER A 73 0.30 -7.59 -25.74
CA SER A 73 -1.02 -6.95 -25.90
C SER A 73 -1.02 -6.02 -27.12
N ASP A 74 -2.16 -5.91 -27.79
CA ASP A 74 -2.30 -5.06 -28.99
C ASP A 74 -2.05 -3.56 -28.72
N GLU A 75 -2.21 -3.12 -27.47
CA GLU A 75 -2.16 -1.70 -27.07
C GLU A 75 -0.77 -1.22 -26.60
N ASN A 76 0.25 -2.09 -26.54
CA ASN A 76 1.62 -1.77 -26.06
C ASN A 76 1.67 -0.82 -24.83
N PRO A 77 1.09 -1.21 -23.68
CA PRO A 77 1.03 -0.37 -22.49
C PRO A 77 2.41 -0.02 -21.94
N THR A 78 2.57 1.22 -21.50
CA THR A 78 3.85 1.76 -20.99
C THR A 78 3.99 1.65 -19.46
N ALA A 79 2.93 1.25 -18.77
CA ALA A 79 2.90 1.10 -17.32
C ALA A 79 2.12 -0.15 -16.91
N PHE A 80 2.57 -0.80 -15.83
CA PHE A 80 2.00 -2.04 -15.33
C PHE A 80 1.93 -2.07 -13.81
N ARG A 81 0.88 -2.70 -13.29
CA ARG A 81 0.90 -3.29 -11.96
C ARG A 81 1.70 -4.58 -12.03
N ILE A 82 2.73 -4.69 -11.22
CA ILE A 82 3.54 -5.90 -11.06
C ILE A 82 3.09 -6.59 -9.79
N ARG A 83 2.61 -7.83 -9.92
CA ARG A 83 2.21 -8.68 -8.79
C ARG A 83 3.25 -9.78 -8.63
N ILE A 84 3.92 -9.81 -7.48
CA ILE A 84 4.97 -10.79 -7.16
C ILE A 84 4.45 -11.69 -6.05
N THR A 85 4.43 -12.99 -6.26
CA THR A 85 4.09 -13.98 -5.24
C THR A 85 5.28 -14.90 -4.97
N VAL A 86 5.47 -15.28 -3.71
CA VAL A 86 6.48 -16.24 -3.28
C VAL A 86 5.78 -17.37 -2.53
N SER A 87 5.94 -18.60 -3.01
CA SER A 87 5.41 -19.79 -2.34
C SER A 87 6.26 -20.17 -1.11
N GLN A 88 5.73 -21.06 -0.26
CA GLN A 88 6.49 -21.60 0.88
C GLN A 88 7.74 -22.39 0.46
N THR A 89 7.78 -22.92 -0.76
CA THR A 89 8.93 -23.62 -1.33
C THR A 89 9.95 -22.68 -1.98
N GLY A 90 9.66 -21.36 -2.03
CA GLY A 90 10.53 -20.35 -2.62
C GLY A 90 10.32 -20.14 -4.12
N GLU A 91 9.26 -20.68 -4.70
CA GLU A 91 8.89 -20.39 -6.09
C GLU A 91 8.39 -18.95 -6.19
N VAL A 92 9.02 -18.17 -7.07
CA VAL A 92 8.64 -16.79 -7.38
C VAL A 92 7.83 -16.77 -8.67
N SER A 93 6.64 -16.19 -8.61
CA SER A 93 5.79 -15.95 -9.79
C SER A 93 5.51 -14.46 -9.91
N VAL A 94 5.62 -13.92 -11.12
CA VAL A 94 5.36 -12.51 -11.40
C VAL A 94 4.30 -12.41 -12.48
N SER A 95 3.27 -11.60 -12.25
CA SER A 95 2.26 -11.27 -13.26
C SER A 95 2.09 -9.77 -13.43
N THR A 96 1.66 -9.37 -14.62
CA THR A 96 1.49 -7.97 -15.02
C THR A 96 0.04 -7.67 -15.35
N THR A 97 -0.41 -6.45 -15.04
CA THR A 97 -1.71 -5.93 -15.44
C THR A 97 -1.51 -4.49 -15.92
N PRO A 98 -1.97 -4.11 -17.12
CA PRO A 98 -1.81 -2.75 -17.63
C PRO A 98 -2.37 -1.68 -16.68
N LEU A 99 -1.71 -0.53 -16.63
CA LEU A 99 -2.12 0.66 -15.91
C LEU A 99 -1.98 1.90 -16.80
N SER A 100 -2.71 2.97 -16.46
CA SER A 100 -2.43 4.30 -17.01
C SER A 100 -1.09 4.82 -16.50
N ALA A 101 -0.25 5.34 -17.40
CA ALA A 101 1.05 5.91 -17.08
C ALA A 101 0.97 7.08 -16.09
N LEU A 102 2.05 7.31 -15.33
CA LEU A 102 2.15 8.48 -14.46
C LEU A 102 2.27 9.73 -15.32
N ILE A 103 1.56 10.77 -14.90
CA ILE A 103 1.66 12.11 -15.46
C ILE A 103 2.36 13.09 -14.51
N SER A 104 2.61 12.67 -13.27
CA SER A 104 3.22 13.47 -12.21
C SER A 104 3.87 12.58 -11.14
N ASP A 105 4.65 13.19 -10.25
CA ASP A 105 5.28 12.49 -9.13
C ASP A 105 4.20 11.80 -8.25
N PRO A 106 4.25 10.46 -8.11
CA PRO A 106 3.29 9.68 -7.34
C PRO A 106 3.34 9.99 -5.84
N MET A 107 4.33 10.71 -5.34
CA MET A 107 4.45 11.17 -3.96
C MET A 107 3.84 12.54 -3.73
N ALA A 108 3.55 13.32 -4.78
CA ALA A 108 3.08 14.70 -4.65
C ALA A 108 1.90 14.89 -3.67
N PRO A 109 0.90 13.98 -3.58
CA PRO A 109 -0.21 14.14 -2.63
C PRO A 109 0.20 14.15 -1.14
N SER A 110 1.39 13.62 -0.80
CA SER A 110 1.92 13.72 0.58
C SER A 110 2.33 15.14 0.98
N LEU A 111 2.48 16.05 0.02
CA LEU A 111 2.80 17.46 0.27
C LEU A 111 1.55 18.31 0.54
N PHE A 112 0.35 17.76 0.35
CA PHE A 112 -0.90 18.45 0.64
C PHE A 112 -0.99 18.77 2.13
N ASN A 113 -1.33 20.01 2.44
CA ASN A 113 -1.56 20.51 3.78
C ASN A 113 -3.05 20.85 3.98
N PRO A 114 -3.79 19.99 4.70
CA PRO A 114 -5.21 20.19 5.03
C PRO A 114 -5.59 21.54 5.66
N LEU A 115 -4.64 22.28 6.24
CA LEU A 115 -4.88 23.55 6.92
C LEU A 115 -4.72 24.77 6.02
N SER A 116 -3.89 24.68 4.96
CA SER A 116 -3.59 25.81 4.07
C SER A 116 -4.10 25.63 2.65
N ASP A 117 -4.22 24.38 2.20
CA ASP A 117 -4.54 24.10 0.81
C ASP A 117 -6.06 24.10 0.62
N MET A 118 -6.53 25.08 -0.14
CA MET A 118 -7.96 25.36 -0.32
C MET A 118 -8.69 24.29 -1.14
N SER A 119 -7.99 23.59 -2.04
CA SER A 119 -8.55 22.55 -2.89
C SER A 119 -7.49 21.53 -3.30
N TYR A 120 -7.95 20.36 -3.74
CA TYR A 120 -7.13 19.35 -4.38
C TYR A 120 -7.86 18.84 -5.62
N ASP A 121 -7.24 18.97 -6.79
CA ASP A 121 -7.88 18.70 -8.08
C ASP A 121 -7.76 17.23 -8.52
N GLY A 122 -7.11 16.39 -7.70
CA GLY A 122 -6.98 14.96 -7.96
C GLY A 122 -8.13 14.12 -7.40
N PRO A 123 -8.17 12.82 -7.75
CA PRO A 123 -9.27 11.94 -7.36
C PRO A 123 -9.21 11.57 -5.87
N ILE A 124 -10.28 11.89 -5.15
CA ILE A 124 -10.46 11.58 -3.72
C ILE A 124 -11.07 10.20 -3.52
N VAL A 125 -10.51 9.44 -2.57
CA VAL A 125 -11.06 8.15 -2.13
C VAL A 125 -11.97 8.35 -0.92
N SER A 126 -13.20 7.89 -1.00
CA SER A 126 -14.11 7.89 0.15
C SER A 126 -13.85 6.67 1.03
N LEU A 127 -13.63 6.90 2.33
CA LEU A 127 -13.25 5.88 3.30
C LEU A 127 -14.40 5.62 4.28
N GLN A 128 -14.98 4.43 4.24
CA GLN A 128 -15.96 4.00 5.23
C GLN A 128 -15.24 3.32 6.40
N ILE A 129 -15.60 3.67 7.64
CA ILE A 129 -15.09 2.95 8.81
C ILE A 129 -15.75 1.56 8.87
N ASP A 130 -14.97 0.50 9.04
CA ASP A 130 -15.50 -0.84 9.17
C ASP A 130 -16.47 -0.93 10.37
N SER A 131 -17.57 -1.66 10.17
CA SER A 131 -18.54 -1.95 11.22
C SER A 131 -18.04 -2.98 12.21
N GLU A 132 -17.03 -3.77 11.85
CA GLU A 132 -16.41 -4.77 12.72
C GLU A 132 -14.95 -4.44 13.03
N LEU A 133 -14.48 -4.95 14.17
CA LEU A 133 -13.09 -4.80 14.59
C LEU A 133 -12.23 -5.89 13.96
N THR A 134 -10.96 -5.56 13.75
CA THR A 134 -9.94 -6.46 13.18
C THR A 134 -8.98 -6.92 14.27
N THR A 135 -8.86 -8.21 14.49
CA THR A 135 -7.81 -8.77 15.34
C THR A 135 -6.48 -8.77 14.57
N PRO A 136 -5.43 -8.07 15.05
CA PRO A 136 -4.10 -8.15 14.46
C PRO A 136 -3.58 -9.58 14.38
N SER A 137 -2.89 -9.92 13.30
CA SER A 137 -2.25 -11.22 13.15
C SER A 137 -1.04 -11.12 12.23
N ILE A 138 -0.31 -12.23 12.09
CA ILE A 138 0.76 -12.32 11.08
C ILE A 138 0.25 -12.01 9.65
N PHE A 139 -1.04 -12.21 9.37
CA PHE A 139 -1.64 -11.93 8.05
C PHE A 139 -2.02 -10.46 7.84
N THR A 140 -2.02 -9.64 8.89
CA THR A 140 -2.14 -8.18 8.77
C THR A 140 -0.75 -7.51 8.75
N THR A 141 0.23 -8.07 9.46
CA THR A 141 1.61 -7.55 9.50
C THR A 141 2.51 -8.07 8.36
N THR A 142 2.06 -9.05 7.59
CA THR A 142 2.72 -9.50 6.36
C THR A 142 1.74 -9.52 5.19
N LYS A 143 2.19 -9.06 4.02
CA LYS A 143 1.35 -9.03 2.84
C LYS A 143 1.32 -10.42 2.21
N THR A 144 0.16 -11.07 2.24
CA THR A 144 -0.02 -12.42 1.69
C THR A 144 -1.21 -12.51 0.74
N THR A 145 -1.42 -13.67 0.15
CA THR A 145 -2.67 -14.01 -0.55
C THR A 145 -3.82 -14.40 0.37
N HIS A 146 -3.56 -14.58 1.67
CA HIS A 146 -4.60 -14.77 2.67
C HIS A 146 -5.21 -13.41 3.03
N ARG A 147 -6.33 -13.08 2.38
CA ARG A 147 -6.96 -11.75 2.45
C ARG A 147 -8.41 -11.76 2.93
N SER A 148 -8.90 -12.89 3.44
CA SER A 148 -10.29 -13.07 3.89
C SER A 148 -10.78 -11.93 4.79
N LEU A 149 -9.97 -11.48 5.75
CA LEU A 149 -10.32 -10.39 6.65
C LEU A 149 -10.57 -9.06 5.91
N TYR A 150 -9.68 -8.70 4.98
CA TYR A 150 -9.83 -7.49 4.17
C TYR A 150 -11.00 -7.60 3.19
N ASP A 151 -11.22 -8.79 2.62
CA ASP A 151 -12.30 -9.05 1.67
C ASP A 151 -13.67 -9.00 2.37
N GLN A 152 -13.75 -9.50 3.61
CA GLN A 152 -14.93 -9.39 4.47
C GLN A 152 -15.21 -7.93 4.87
N ALA A 153 -14.18 -7.15 5.22
CA ALA A 153 -14.32 -5.72 5.50
C ALA A 153 -14.92 -4.95 4.31
N ARG A 154 -14.43 -5.22 3.10
CA ARG A 154 -14.98 -4.64 1.86
C ARG A 154 -16.42 -5.09 1.63
N ALA A 155 -16.74 -6.36 1.87
CA ALA A 155 -18.10 -6.89 1.71
C ALA A 155 -19.09 -6.23 2.69
N ARG A 156 -18.71 -6.04 3.96
CA ARG A 156 -19.53 -5.33 4.97
C ARG A 156 -19.81 -3.87 4.58
N ALA A 157 -18.83 -3.22 3.96
CA ALA A 157 -18.95 -1.85 3.45
C ALA A 157 -19.57 -1.78 2.04
N ALA A 158 -20.04 -2.89 1.48
CA ALA A 158 -20.58 -2.99 0.11
C ALA A 158 -19.64 -2.43 -0.97
N ILE A 159 -18.32 -2.57 -0.78
CA ILE A 159 -17.30 -2.06 -1.70
C ILE A 159 -16.94 -3.15 -2.71
N PRO A 160 -17.14 -2.92 -4.03
CA PRO A 160 -16.72 -3.87 -5.06
C PRO A 160 -15.21 -4.09 -5.06
N THR A 161 -14.74 -5.28 -5.44
CA THR A 161 -13.32 -5.67 -5.45
C THR A 161 -12.40 -4.72 -6.22
N LEU A 162 -12.92 -3.97 -7.20
CA LEU A 162 -12.14 -3.09 -8.09
C LEU A 162 -12.48 -1.59 -7.96
N SER A 163 -13.07 -1.16 -6.84
CA SER A 163 -13.42 0.26 -6.68
C SER A 163 -12.18 1.17 -6.60
N PRO A 164 -12.02 2.17 -7.50
CA PRO A 164 -10.91 3.14 -7.44
C PRO A 164 -11.19 4.33 -6.52
N THR A 165 -12.43 4.47 -6.05
CA THR A 165 -12.93 5.64 -5.30
C THR A 165 -13.46 5.30 -3.91
N LEU A 166 -13.56 4.03 -3.55
CA LEU A 166 -14.03 3.60 -2.24
C LEU A 166 -13.08 2.60 -1.60
N ASP A 167 -12.82 2.78 -0.31
CA ASP A 167 -12.14 1.79 0.51
C ASP A 167 -12.70 1.77 1.94
N VAL A 168 -12.34 0.77 2.70
CA VAL A 168 -12.78 0.56 4.09
C VAL A 168 -11.59 0.75 5.03
N LEU A 169 -11.78 1.52 6.09
CA LEU A 169 -10.80 1.78 7.15
C LEU A 169 -10.98 0.77 8.29
N LEU A 170 -9.93 0.01 8.58
CA LEU A 170 -9.95 -1.04 9.59
C LEU A 170 -9.53 -0.47 10.95
N ILE A 171 -10.26 -0.88 11.99
CA ILE A 171 -10.01 -0.54 13.39
C ILE A 171 -9.72 -1.84 14.15
N ASN A 172 -8.72 -1.85 15.02
CA ASN A 172 -8.41 -3.02 15.84
C ASN A 172 -9.23 -3.09 17.14
N GLU A 173 -9.04 -4.16 17.91
CA GLU A 173 -9.73 -4.39 19.19
C GLU A 173 -9.42 -3.34 20.27
N ASN A 174 -8.29 -2.63 20.15
CA ASN A 174 -7.92 -1.52 21.03
C ASN A 174 -8.49 -0.17 20.56
N ASN A 175 -9.44 -0.20 19.62
CA ASN A 175 -10.05 0.98 19.01
C ASN A 175 -9.08 1.86 18.20
N CYS A 176 -7.89 1.37 17.87
CA CYS A 176 -6.89 2.09 17.07
C CYS A 176 -7.12 1.85 15.58
N VAL A 177 -6.91 2.88 14.76
CA VAL A 177 -6.85 2.76 13.30
C VAL A 177 -5.66 1.89 12.91
N MET A 178 -5.86 1.00 11.94
CA MET A 178 -4.77 0.19 11.38
C MET A 178 -4.36 0.72 9.99
N GLU A 179 -5.21 0.50 9.00
CA GLU A 179 -4.98 0.76 7.58
C GLU A 179 -6.31 0.59 6.82
N THR A 180 -6.31 0.76 5.49
CA THR A 180 -7.45 0.35 4.67
C THR A 180 -7.26 -1.06 4.11
N SER A 181 -8.20 -1.55 3.31
CA SER A 181 -8.06 -2.87 2.69
C SER A 181 -6.87 -3.00 1.71
N ILE A 182 -6.39 -1.89 1.14
CA ILE A 182 -5.28 -1.88 0.17
C ILE A 182 -4.24 -0.75 0.35
N PHE A 183 -4.45 0.20 1.28
CA PHE A 183 -3.54 1.30 1.57
C PHE A 183 -3.15 1.33 3.04
N ASN A 184 -1.93 1.76 3.33
CA ASN A 184 -1.65 2.38 4.62
C ASN A 184 -2.22 3.80 4.63
N VAL A 185 -2.44 4.34 5.83
CA VAL A 185 -3.10 5.63 6.03
C VAL A 185 -2.25 6.57 6.90
N ALA A 186 -2.41 7.87 6.70
CA ALA A 186 -2.00 8.88 7.64
C ALA A 186 -3.09 9.96 7.75
N PHE A 187 -3.22 10.54 8.94
CA PHE A 187 -4.16 11.60 9.25
C PHE A 187 -3.40 12.85 9.66
N HIS A 188 -3.95 14.02 9.37
CA HIS A 188 -3.29 15.26 9.71
C HIS A 188 -3.58 15.65 11.16
N ARG A 189 -2.54 15.71 12.00
CA ARG A 189 -2.60 16.09 13.41
C ARG A 189 -1.38 16.95 13.73
N SER A 190 -1.56 17.99 14.56
CA SER A 190 -0.46 18.87 15.01
C SER A 190 0.48 19.33 13.87
N SER A 191 -0.10 19.75 12.73
CA SER A 191 0.63 20.22 11.54
C SER A 191 1.52 19.16 10.85
N SER A 192 1.20 17.88 11.00
CA SER A 192 1.91 16.79 10.31
C SER A 192 0.98 15.64 9.99
N TRP A 193 1.34 14.87 8.96
CA TRP A 193 0.73 13.56 8.71
C TRP A 193 1.26 12.55 9.70
N ILE A 194 0.38 11.97 10.52
CA ILE A 194 0.71 10.86 11.42
C ILE A 194 0.08 9.56 10.92
N THR A 195 0.83 8.46 10.93
CA THR A 195 0.41 7.13 10.48
C THR A 195 0.35 6.17 11.68
N PRO A 196 -0.58 5.20 11.71
CA PRO A 196 -0.63 4.20 12.77
C PRO A 196 0.71 3.48 12.94
N GLU A 197 1.13 3.25 14.19
CA GLU A 197 2.30 2.42 14.51
C GLU A 197 2.09 0.98 14.05
N THR A 198 3.17 0.25 13.76
CA THR A 198 3.06 -1.19 13.42
C THR A 198 2.52 -2.03 14.58
N SER A 199 2.62 -1.56 15.83
CA SER A 199 2.03 -2.16 17.03
C SER A 199 0.50 -2.28 16.94
N THR A 200 -0.16 -1.44 16.13
CA THR A 200 -1.61 -1.53 15.87
C THR A 200 -2.00 -2.77 15.08
N GLY A 201 -1.03 -3.45 14.45
CA GLY A 201 -1.25 -4.61 13.58
C GLY A 201 -1.34 -4.27 12.09
N CYS A 202 -1.16 -3.00 11.71
CA CYS A 202 -1.16 -2.60 10.30
C CYS A 202 0.05 -3.18 9.54
N LEU A 203 -0.08 -3.29 8.22
CA LEU A 203 1.01 -3.74 7.37
C LEU A 203 2.17 -2.71 7.41
N PRO A 204 3.43 -3.13 7.65
CA PRO A 204 4.61 -2.29 7.42
C PRO A 204 4.82 -2.10 5.92
N GLY A 205 4.01 -1.25 5.29
CA GLY A 205 4.01 -1.04 3.86
C GLY A 205 5.31 -0.45 3.33
N VAL A 206 5.66 -0.82 2.10
CA VAL A 206 6.85 -0.29 1.42
C VAL A 206 6.80 1.23 1.32
N LEU A 207 5.67 1.77 0.86
CA LEU A 207 5.56 3.22 0.70
C LEU A 207 5.48 3.95 2.05
N ARG A 208 4.88 3.32 3.07
CA ARG A 208 4.90 3.80 4.46
C ARG A 208 6.33 3.98 4.94
N ARG A 209 7.17 2.94 4.76
CA ARG A 209 8.57 2.96 5.18
C ARG A 209 9.36 4.08 4.49
N TRP A 210 9.17 4.25 3.19
CA TRP A 210 9.82 5.33 2.43
C TRP A 210 9.37 6.73 2.90
N LEU A 211 8.06 6.94 3.08
CA LEU A 211 7.52 8.23 3.57
C LEU A 211 8.00 8.58 4.98
N LEU A 212 8.17 7.57 5.85
CA LEU A 212 8.75 7.77 7.18
C LEU A 212 10.23 8.17 7.08
N SER A 213 11.02 7.50 6.24
CA SER A 213 12.44 7.84 6.06
C SER A 213 12.66 9.21 5.43
N ASP A 214 11.76 9.63 4.53
CA ASP A 214 11.78 10.95 3.88
C ASP A 214 11.21 12.06 4.79
N GLY A 215 10.65 11.70 5.95
CA GLY A 215 10.11 12.67 6.92
C GLY A 215 8.76 13.29 6.52
N ARG A 216 8.07 12.74 5.52
CA ARG A 216 6.76 13.23 5.07
C ARG A 216 5.61 12.82 5.99
N ILE A 217 5.78 11.71 6.70
CA ILE A 217 4.85 11.22 7.72
C ILE A 217 5.62 10.86 9.00
N ARG A 218 4.91 10.78 10.13
CA ARG A 218 5.45 10.34 11.43
C ARG A 218 4.58 9.24 12.02
N GLU A 219 5.13 8.39 12.88
CA GLU A 219 4.31 7.42 13.61
C GLU A 219 3.48 8.10 14.71
N ASP A 220 2.26 7.61 14.91
CA ASP A 220 1.34 8.05 15.97
C ASP A 220 1.75 7.49 17.34
N THR A 221 2.79 8.10 17.91
CA THR A 221 3.33 7.75 19.25
C THR A 221 2.43 8.17 20.42
N LYS A 222 1.35 8.91 20.16
CA LYS A 222 0.43 9.42 21.17
C LYS A 222 -0.94 8.73 21.15
N HIS A 223 -1.11 7.73 20.28
CA HIS A 223 -2.37 7.02 20.08
C HIS A 223 -3.55 7.96 19.79
N GLU A 224 -3.32 8.99 18.96
CA GLU A 224 -4.34 9.95 18.52
C GLU A 224 -5.28 9.34 17.47
N LEU A 225 -4.84 8.30 16.75
CA LEU A 225 -5.59 7.65 15.68
C LEU A 225 -6.48 6.54 16.23
N THR A 226 -7.55 6.94 16.92
CA THR A 226 -8.60 6.03 17.41
C THR A 226 -9.92 6.27 16.70
N ARG A 227 -10.82 5.27 16.68
CA ARG A 227 -12.17 5.40 16.11
C ARG A 227 -12.91 6.63 16.60
N ASN A 228 -12.73 7.01 17.87
CA ASN A 228 -13.44 8.13 18.49
C ASN A 228 -12.84 9.50 18.09
N ASN A 229 -11.58 9.50 17.65
CA ASN A 229 -10.86 10.69 17.19
C ASN A 229 -10.90 10.85 15.67
N ILE A 230 -11.49 9.89 14.96
CA ILE A 230 -11.76 9.98 13.53
C ILE A 230 -13.11 10.67 13.33
N ILE A 231 -13.14 11.69 12.47
CA ILE A 231 -14.35 12.49 12.20
C ILE A 231 -14.75 12.42 10.73
N ASN A 232 -16.06 12.47 10.48
CA ASN A 232 -16.59 12.52 9.12
C ASN A 232 -15.99 13.71 8.34
N GLY A 233 -15.63 13.45 7.09
CA GLY A 233 -15.08 14.44 6.19
C GLY A 233 -13.64 14.82 6.46
N GLU A 234 -12.90 14.23 7.42
CA GLU A 234 -11.49 14.59 7.56
C GLU A 234 -10.62 14.06 6.42
N TRP A 235 -9.53 14.77 6.16
CA TRP A 235 -8.54 14.37 5.16
C TRP A 235 -7.69 13.19 5.64
N VAL A 236 -7.47 12.25 4.73
CA VAL A 236 -6.61 11.07 4.95
C VAL A 236 -5.63 10.97 3.80
N LEU A 237 -4.35 10.86 4.10
CA LEU A 237 -3.32 10.50 3.14
C LEU A 237 -3.28 8.97 3.03
N LEU A 238 -3.44 8.46 1.82
CA LEU A 238 -3.46 7.02 1.50
C LEU A 238 -2.21 6.68 0.70
N PHE A 239 -1.55 5.56 0.99
CA PHE A 239 -0.34 5.18 0.26
C PHE A 239 -0.17 3.68 0.10
N ASN A 240 0.21 3.25 -1.11
CA ASN A 240 0.64 1.89 -1.39
C ASN A 240 1.70 1.85 -2.51
N GLY A 241 2.39 0.71 -2.65
CA GLY A 241 3.49 0.55 -3.61
C GLY A 241 3.10 0.48 -5.09
N VAL A 242 1.82 0.67 -5.44
CA VAL A 242 1.37 0.66 -6.85
C VAL A 242 0.90 2.06 -7.27
N GLN A 243 0.07 2.68 -6.45
CA GLN A 243 -0.60 3.95 -6.78
C GLN A 243 0.16 5.17 -6.26
N GLY A 244 1.20 5.00 -5.45
CA GLY A 244 1.82 6.12 -4.77
C GLY A 244 0.96 6.62 -3.62
N CYS A 245 1.01 7.92 -3.39
CA CYS A 245 0.14 8.65 -2.48
C CYS A 245 -1.16 9.04 -3.18
N ARG A 246 -2.26 9.04 -2.43
CA ARG A 246 -3.57 9.58 -2.81
C ARG A 246 -4.18 10.30 -1.62
N LEU A 247 -5.13 11.19 -1.87
CA LEU A 247 -5.95 11.76 -0.80
C LEU A 247 -7.30 11.05 -0.72
N GLY A 248 -7.79 10.93 0.51
CA GLY A 248 -9.10 10.40 0.83
C GLY A 248 -9.83 11.27 1.84
N ARG A 249 -11.12 11.00 1.99
CA ARG A 249 -11.99 11.61 2.98
C ARG A 249 -12.73 10.51 3.73
N VAL A 250 -12.78 10.62 5.05
CA VAL A 250 -13.66 9.75 5.85
C VAL A 250 -15.11 10.09 5.49
N ILE A 251 -15.92 9.06 5.31
CA ILE A 251 -17.36 9.19 5.14
C ILE A 251 -18.09 8.38 6.21
N ASP A 252 -19.18 8.93 6.71
CA ASP A 252 -20.11 8.17 7.55
C ASP A 252 -20.59 6.94 6.79
N SER A 253 -20.80 5.83 7.52
CA SER A 253 -21.44 4.64 6.94
C SER A 253 -22.78 5.05 6.34
N VAL A 254 -22.97 4.81 5.04
CA VAL A 254 -24.25 5.09 4.35
C VAL A 254 -25.35 4.38 5.14
N PRO A 255 -26.45 5.06 5.53
CA PRO A 255 -27.56 4.41 6.21
C PRO A 255 -28.02 3.22 5.36
N ARG A 256 -28.06 2.03 5.95
CA ARG A 256 -28.68 0.87 5.31
C ARG A 256 -30.14 1.25 5.03
N ARG A 257 -30.48 1.45 3.75
CA ARG A 257 -31.88 1.58 3.31
C ARG A 257 -32.59 0.25 3.46
#